data_AF-A0A8S0FMZ8-F1
#
_entry.id   AF-A0A8S0FMZ8-F1
#
_cell.length_a   1.000
_cell.length_b   1.000
_cell.length_c   1.000
_cell.angle_alpha   90.00
_cell.angle_beta   90.00
_cell.angle_gamma   90.00
#
_symmetry.space_group_name_H-M   'P 1'
#
loop_
_entity.id
_entity.type
_entity.pdbx_description
1 polymer ?
#
loop_
_entity_poly.entity_id
_entity_poly.type
_entity_poly.pdbx_seq_one_letter_code
_entity_poly.pdbx_strand_id
1 'polypeptide(L)'
;MCRWLRLDAETWLTQLFRVVVVPLYHLLCRYGVALIAHGQNITLAMKEGVPQRVLLKDFQGDMRLVKEEFPEMDSLPQEVRDVTSRLSADYLIHDLQTGHFVTVLRFISPLMVRLGVPERRFYQLLAAVLSDYMKKHPQMSERFALFSLFRPQIIRVVLNPVKLTA
;
A
#
# COMPACT_ATOMS: atom_id res chain seq x y z
N MET A 1 -23.84 5.52 14.55
CA MET A 1 -22.42 5.42 14.95
C MET A 1 -21.97 3.98 14.76
N CYS A 2 -20.87 3.71 14.03
CA CYS A 2 -20.41 2.33 13.83
C CYS A 2 -19.95 1.76 15.18
N ARG A 3 -20.64 0.75 15.71
CA ARG A 3 -20.48 0.25 17.09
C ARG A 3 -19.07 -0.25 17.45
N TRP A 4 -18.20 -0.42 16.46
CA TRP A 4 -16.85 -0.96 16.58
C TRP A 4 -15.74 0.10 16.67
N LEU A 5 -16.04 1.35 16.33
CA LEU A 5 -15.05 2.43 16.31
C LEU A 5 -15.05 3.11 17.68
N ARG A 6 -14.00 2.89 18.48
CA ARG A 6 -13.75 3.63 19.74
C ARG A 6 -13.18 5.04 19.52
N LEU A 7 -12.85 5.37 18.28
CA LEU A 7 -12.38 6.67 17.81
C LEU A 7 -13.41 7.24 16.83
N ASP A 8 -13.35 8.54 16.58
CA ASP A 8 -14.07 9.08 15.43
C ASP A 8 -13.52 8.45 14.12
N ALA A 9 -14.35 8.46 13.08
CA ALA A 9 -14.05 7.74 11.85
C ALA A 9 -12.77 8.25 11.15
N GLU A 10 -12.48 9.54 11.20
CA GLU A 10 -11.30 10.11 10.54
C GLU A 10 -10.01 9.74 11.27
N THR A 11 -10.01 9.80 12.61
CA THR A 11 -8.88 9.37 13.43
C THR A 11 -8.62 7.88 13.25
N TRP A 12 -9.67 7.06 13.21
CA TRP A 12 -9.53 5.63 12.97
C TRP A 12 -8.95 5.32 11.58
N LEU A 13 -9.42 6.02 10.53
CA LEU A 13 -8.89 5.87 9.17
C LEU A 13 -7.43 6.32 9.08
N THR A 14 -7.09 7.43 9.72
CA THR A 14 -5.71 7.92 9.81
C THR A 14 -4.80 6.87 10.45
N GLN A 15 -5.25 6.22 11.53
CA GLN A 15 -4.53 5.13 12.17
C GLN A 15 -4.40 3.91 11.25
N LEU A 16 -5.47 3.51 10.57
CA LEU A 16 -5.45 2.42 9.59
C LEU A 16 -4.39 2.67 8.50
N PHE A 17 -4.39 3.86 7.88
CA PHE A 17 -3.44 4.20 6.82
C PHE A 17 -2.00 4.24 7.31
N ARG A 18 -1.76 4.75 8.52
CA ARG A 18 -0.44 4.71 9.16
C ARG A 18 0.04 3.28 9.43
N VAL A 19 -0.87 2.40 9.85
CA VAL A 19 -0.55 1.00 10.18
C VAL A 19 -0.31 0.17 8.93
N VAL A 20 -1.04 0.41 7.84
CA VAL A 20 -1.01 -0.45 6.65
C VAL A 20 -0.20 0.17 5.52
N VAL A 21 -0.56 1.37 5.07
CA VAL A 21 -0.02 1.93 3.83
C VAL A 21 1.41 2.44 4.02
N VAL A 22 1.71 3.07 5.16
CA VAL A 22 3.05 3.61 5.41
C VAL A 22 4.14 2.53 5.39
N PRO A 23 4.01 1.39 6.09
CA PRO A 23 5.03 0.33 6.02
C PRO A 23 5.21 -0.23 4.60
N LEU A 24 4.12 -0.45 3.86
CA LEU A 24 4.18 -0.95 2.48
C LEU A 24 4.88 0.04 1.55
N TYR A 25 4.53 1.32 1.65
CA TYR A 25 5.14 2.38 0.84
C TYR A 25 6.60 2.64 1.23
N HIS A 26 6.94 2.52 2.51
CA HIS A 26 8.32 2.60 3.00
C HIS A 26 9.16 1.48 2.42
N LEU A 27 8.67 0.23 2.49
CA LEU A 27 9.35 -0.94 1.95
C LEU A 27 9.64 -0.76 0.44
N LEU A 28 8.66 -0.27 -0.31
CA LEU A 28 8.81 0.06 -1.73
C LEU A 28 9.86 1.14 -1.98
N CYS A 29 9.75 2.30 -1.32
CA CYS A 29 10.59 3.45 -1.63
C CYS A 29 12.05 3.26 -1.17
N ARG A 30 12.23 2.73 0.04
CA ARG A 30 13.56 2.59 0.65
C ARG A 30 14.29 1.38 0.09
N TYR A 31 13.61 0.23 -0.01
CA TYR A 31 14.24 -1.05 -0.33
C TYR A 31 13.92 -1.56 -1.73
N GLY A 32 13.03 -0.92 -2.49
CA GLY A 32 12.68 -1.39 -3.83
C GLY A 32 11.93 -2.71 -3.81
N VAL A 33 11.30 -3.05 -2.69
CA VAL A 33 10.56 -4.30 -2.48
C VAL A 33 9.07 -3.99 -2.46
N ALA A 34 8.30 -4.63 -3.34
CA ALA A 34 6.84 -4.61 -3.29
C ALA A 34 6.30 -5.96 -2.82
N LEU A 35 5.21 -5.88 -2.08
CA LEU A 35 4.42 -7.02 -1.65
C LEU A 35 3.01 -6.83 -2.18
N ILE A 36 2.43 -7.89 -2.73
CA ILE A 36 1.04 -7.86 -3.16
C ILE A 36 0.15 -7.72 -1.93
N ALA A 37 -0.37 -6.50 -1.75
CA ALA A 37 -1.05 -6.04 -0.54
C ALA A 37 -2.59 -6.23 -0.62
N HIS A 38 -3.03 -7.39 -1.09
CA HIS A 38 -4.45 -7.74 -1.12
C HIS A 38 -5.02 -7.93 0.29
N GLY A 39 -6.35 -7.76 0.43
CA GLY A 39 -7.02 -7.88 1.72
C GLY A 39 -6.84 -9.24 2.42
N GLN A 40 -6.60 -10.32 1.67
CA GLN A 40 -6.38 -11.67 2.20
C GLN A 40 -4.97 -11.89 2.78
N ASN A 41 -3.99 -11.10 2.33
CA ASN A 41 -2.58 -11.20 2.73
C ASN A 41 -2.23 -10.22 3.86
N ILE A 42 -3.18 -9.35 4.23
CA ILE A 42 -3.06 -8.34 5.29
C ILE A 42 -3.90 -8.77 6.48
N THR A 43 -3.23 -9.03 7.61
CA THR A 43 -3.89 -9.23 8.91
C THR A 43 -3.66 -8.02 9.80
N LEU A 44 -4.72 -7.52 10.45
CA LEU A 44 -4.63 -6.42 11.40
C LEU A 44 -4.65 -6.95 12.83
N ALA A 45 -3.65 -6.60 13.63
CA ALA A 45 -3.74 -6.75 15.07
C ALA A 45 -4.63 -5.64 15.64
N MET A 46 -5.78 -6.03 16.19
CA MET A 46 -6.76 -5.10 16.73
C MET A 46 -6.69 -5.08 18.26
N LYS A 47 -6.73 -3.89 18.86
CA LYS A 47 -6.97 -3.71 20.29
C LYS A 47 -8.16 -2.80 20.45
N GLU A 48 -9.23 -3.31 21.07
CA GLU A 48 -10.46 -2.56 21.33
C GLU A 48 -11.03 -1.84 20.09
N GLY A 49 -10.99 -2.51 18.94
CA GLY A 49 -11.48 -1.96 17.67
C GLY A 49 -10.52 -1.01 16.95
N VAL A 50 -9.31 -0.75 17.47
CA VAL A 50 -8.30 0.11 16.84
C VAL A 50 -7.14 -0.72 16.26
N PRO A 51 -6.74 -0.52 14.98
CA PRO A 51 -5.60 -1.22 14.39
C PRO A 51 -4.29 -0.76 15.04
N GLN A 52 -3.51 -1.73 15.54
CA GLN A 52 -2.25 -1.49 16.24
C GLN A 52 -1.06 -1.65 15.31
N ARG A 53 -1.07 -2.70 14.48
CA ARG A 53 -0.01 -3.04 13.53
C ARG A 53 -0.56 -3.96 12.44
N VAL A 54 0.15 -4.00 11.32
CA VAL A 54 -0.10 -4.94 10.23
C VAL A 54 0.79 -6.17 10.38
N LEU A 55 0.22 -7.33 10.11
CA LEU A 55 0.93 -8.59 9.92
C LEU A 55 0.77 -8.96 8.45
N LEU A 56 1.91 -9.15 7.79
CA LEU A 56 1.96 -9.53 6.38
C LEU A 56 2.29 -11.02 6.30
N LYS A 57 1.61 -11.72 5.40
CA LYS A 57 1.83 -13.15 5.12
C LYS A 57 1.82 -13.40 3.62
N ASP A 58 2.15 -14.63 3.24
CA ASP A 58 2.09 -15.11 1.86
C ASP A 58 2.99 -14.31 0.90
N PHE A 59 4.29 -14.24 1.22
CA PHE A 59 5.28 -13.53 0.39
C PHE A 59 5.73 -14.34 -0.84
N GLN A 60 5.61 -15.67 -0.79
CA GLN A 60 6.11 -16.56 -1.83
C GLN A 60 5.24 -16.44 -3.09
N GLY A 61 5.82 -15.93 -4.19
CA GLY A 61 5.13 -15.66 -5.45
C GLY A 61 4.52 -14.26 -5.56
N ASP A 62 4.40 -13.55 -4.43
CA ASP A 62 3.72 -12.27 -4.27
C ASP A 62 4.68 -11.12 -3.87
N MET A 63 5.98 -11.40 -3.84
CA MET A 63 7.04 -10.40 -3.69
C MET A 63 7.65 -10.04 -5.05
N ARG A 64 7.92 -8.75 -5.26
CA ARG A 64 8.59 -8.24 -6.47
C ARG A 64 9.66 -7.23 -6.09
N LEU A 65 10.70 -7.16 -6.90
CA LEU A 65 11.79 -6.20 -6.74
C LEU A 65 11.76 -5.15 -7.83
N VAL A 66 12.37 -4.01 -7.55
CA VAL A 66 12.63 -2.98 -8.56
C VAL A 66 13.83 -3.37 -9.44
N LYS A 67 13.84 -2.89 -10.69
CA LYS A 67 14.95 -3.14 -11.64
C LYS A 67 16.16 -2.25 -11.34
N GLU A 68 15.94 -1.07 -10.81
CA GLU A 68 16.95 -0.13 -10.38
C GLU A 68 17.76 -0.73 -9.22
N GLU A 69 19.08 -0.52 -9.23
CA GLU A 69 19.94 -1.01 -8.15
C GLU A 69 19.89 -0.04 -6.97
N PHE A 70 19.45 -0.53 -5.82
CA PHE A 70 19.39 0.22 -4.57
C PHE A 70 20.44 -0.35 -3.62
N PRO A 71 21.31 0.48 -3.00
CA PRO A 71 22.30 -0.01 -2.03
C PRO A 71 21.66 -0.80 -0.88
N GLU A 72 20.42 -0.44 -0.50
CA GLU A 72 19.68 -1.14 0.54
C GLU A 72 19.28 -2.58 0.16
N MET A 73 19.30 -2.93 -1.13
CA MET A 73 19.05 -4.30 -1.57
C MET A 73 20.27 -5.20 -1.38
N ASP A 74 21.49 -4.69 -1.19
CA ASP A 74 22.74 -5.48 -1.13
C ASP A 74 22.75 -6.50 0.01
N SER A 75 21.94 -6.30 1.04
CA SER A 75 21.73 -7.28 2.11
C SER A 75 20.79 -8.44 1.73
N LEU A 76 20.10 -8.38 0.59
CA LEU A 76 19.16 -9.41 0.14
C LEU A 76 19.95 -10.61 -0.43
N PRO A 77 19.76 -11.83 0.10
CA PRO A 77 20.48 -13.02 -0.36
C PRO A 77 20.32 -13.24 -1.87
N GLN A 78 21.40 -13.68 -2.51
CA GLN A 78 21.41 -13.89 -3.96
C GLN A 78 20.36 -14.93 -4.39
N GLU A 79 20.15 -15.99 -3.60
CA GLU A 79 19.14 -17.00 -3.93
C GLU A 79 17.72 -16.40 -3.99
N VAL A 80 17.43 -15.39 -3.17
CA VAL A 80 16.13 -14.69 -3.20
C VAL A 80 16.06 -13.76 -4.41
N ARG A 81 17.14 -13.04 -4.73
CA ARG A 81 17.20 -12.17 -5.91
C ARG A 81 16.97 -12.95 -7.20
N ASP A 82 17.58 -14.12 -7.34
CA ASP A 82 17.54 -14.93 -8.56
C ASP A 82 16.14 -15.45 -8.89
N VAL A 83 15.34 -15.75 -7.86
CA VAL A 83 13.98 -16.29 -8.04
C VAL A 83 12.89 -15.21 -8.00
N THR A 84 13.22 -13.96 -7.64
CA THR A 84 12.23 -12.88 -7.49
C THR A 84 12.16 -12.02 -8.74
N SER A 85 10.94 -11.82 -9.25
CA SER A 85 10.71 -11.00 -10.45
C SER A 85 11.10 -9.53 -10.23
N ARG A 86 11.81 -8.94 -11.20
CA ARG A 86 12.20 -7.53 -11.21
C ARG A 86 11.37 -6.72 -12.20
N LEU A 87 10.71 -5.66 -11.73
CA LEU A 87 9.88 -4.76 -12.53
C LEU A 87 10.44 -3.33 -12.50
N SER A 88 10.16 -2.52 -13.53
CA SER A 88 10.47 -1.09 -13.44
C SER A 88 9.57 -0.41 -12.41
N ALA A 89 9.99 0.75 -11.90
CA ALA A 89 9.22 1.48 -10.89
C ALA A 89 7.75 1.74 -11.28
N ASP A 90 7.51 2.09 -12.56
CA ASP A 90 6.16 2.34 -13.09
C ASP A 90 5.25 1.11 -13.03
N TYR A 91 5.81 -0.10 -13.13
CA TYR A 91 5.04 -1.34 -12.96
C TYR A 91 4.92 -1.74 -11.49
N LEU A 92 6.00 -1.59 -10.72
CA LEU A 92 6.06 -2.01 -9.33
C LEU A 92 5.09 -1.23 -8.43
N ILE A 93 4.87 0.06 -8.74
CA ILE A 93 3.91 0.90 -8.00
C ILE A 93 2.47 0.36 -8.06
N HIS A 94 2.13 -0.44 -9.09
CA HIS A 94 0.81 -1.06 -9.21
C HIS A 94 0.51 -2.10 -8.14
N ASP A 95 1.52 -2.74 -7.54
CA ASP A 95 1.28 -3.67 -6.44
C ASP A 95 0.68 -2.93 -5.23
N LEU A 96 0.97 -1.63 -5.07
CA LEU A 96 0.32 -0.79 -4.07
C LEU A 96 -0.96 -0.12 -4.60
N GLN A 97 -0.91 0.54 -5.76
CA GLN A 97 -2.07 1.25 -6.31
C GLN A 97 -3.21 0.28 -6.68
N THR A 98 -2.93 -0.68 -7.56
CA THR A 98 -3.92 -1.65 -8.01
C THR A 98 -4.14 -2.72 -6.93
N GLY A 99 -3.05 -3.23 -6.35
CA GLY A 99 -3.09 -4.33 -5.37
C GLY A 99 -3.67 -3.97 -4.00
N HIS A 100 -3.68 -2.69 -3.61
CA HIS A 100 -4.29 -2.24 -2.36
C HIS A 100 -5.36 -1.15 -2.56
N PHE A 101 -5.06 -0.05 -3.26
CA PHE A 101 -6.02 1.06 -3.33
C PHE A 101 -7.27 0.70 -4.16
N VAL A 102 -7.08 0.07 -5.32
CA VAL A 102 -8.20 -0.30 -6.22
C VAL A 102 -8.92 -1.57 -5.77
N THR A 103 -8.20 -2.54 -5.19
CA THR A 103 -8.78 -3.85 -4.84
C THR A 103 -9.18 -3.98 -3.38
N VAL A 104 -8.79 -3.04 -2.51
CA VAL A 104 -9.20 -3.00 -1.10
C VAL A 104 -9.88 -1.68 -0.77
N LEU A 105 -9.17 -0.55 -0.88
CA LEU A 105 -9.70 0.74 -0.40
C LEU A 105 -10.94 1.20 -1.17
N ARG A 106 -11.03 0.92 -2.48
CA ARG A 106 -12.23 1.17 -3.30
C ARG A 106 -13.50 0.53 -2.74
N PHE A 107 -13.38 -0.59 -2.02
CA PHE A 107 -14.53 -1.26 -1.39
C PHE A 107 -14.78 -0.78 0.03
N ILE A 108 -13.79 -0.19 0.69
CA ILE A 108 -13.91 0.38 2.04
C ILE A 108 -14.46 1.81 1.99
N SER A 109 -14.03 2.64 1.04
CA SER A 109 -14.45 4.04 0.92
C SER A 109 -15.97 4.21 0.88
N PRO A 110 -16.78 3.39 0.17
CA PRO A 110 -18.23 3.54 0.14
C PRO A 110 -18.90 3.13 1.46
N LEU A 111 -18.26 2.25 2.24
CA LEU A 111 -18.73 1.91 3.59
C LEU A 111 -18.57 3.12 4.53
N MET A 112 -17.46 3.84 4.39
CA MET A 112 -17.16 5.04 5.18
C MET A 112 -18.08 6.22 4.82
N VAL A 113 -18.52 6.32 3.56
CA VAL A 113 -19.55 7.30 3.15
C VAL A 113 -20.83 7.12 3.96
N ARG A 114 -21.27 5.87 4.19
CA ARG A 114 -22.46 5.58 5.03
C ARG A 114 -22.26 5.91 6.51
N LEU A 115 -21.01 6.12 6.93
CA LEU A 115 -20.65 6.52 8.29
C LEU A 115 -20.34 8.03 8.40
N GLY A 116 -20.61 8.80 7.33
CA GLY A 116 -20.45 10.26 7.33
C GLY A 116 -19.08 10.76 6.87
N VAL A 117 -18.22 9.90 6.31
CA VAL A 117 -16.93 10.30 5.73
C VAL A 117 -17.02 10.19 4.20
N PRO A 118 -17.20 11.30 3.47
CA PRO A 118 -17.24 11.29 2.00
C PRO A 118 -15.96 10.69 1.41
N GLU A 119 -16.06 10.08 0.24
CA GLU A 119 -14.90 9.44 -0.42
C GLU A 119 -13.74 10.43 -0.66
N ARG A 120 -14.05 11.67 -1.04
CA ARG A 120 -13.04 12.73 -1.14
C ARG A 120 -12.27 12.91 0.16
N ARG A 121 -12.96 12.92 1.30
CA ARG A 121 -12.33 13.06 2.62
C ARG A 121 -11.50 11.83 2.99
N PHE A 122 -11.99 10.63 2.67
CA PHE A 122 -11.26 9.37 2.86
C PHE A 122 -9.88 9.42 2.19
N TYR A 123 -9.81 9.79 0.91
CA TYR A 123 -8.54 9.87 0.19
C TYR A 123 -7.70 11.11 0.57
N GLN A 124 -8.32 12.20 1.04
CA GLN A 124 -7.57 13.31 1.65
C GLN A 124 -6.81 12.88 2.90
N LEU A 125 -7.42 12.05 3.76
CA LEU A 125 -6.74 11.52 4.95
C LEU A 125 -5.57 10.61 4.56
N LEU A 126 -5.76 9.72 3.57
CA LEU A 126 -4.68 8.89 3.03
C LEU A 126 -3.52 9.75 2.48
N ALA A 127 -3.84 10.76 1.67
CA ALA A 127 -2.86 11.69 1.11
C ALA A 127 -2.11 12.47 2.20
N ALA A 128 -2.80 12.92 3.26
CA ALA A 128 -2.19 13.60 4.39
C ALA A 128 -1.21 12.68 5.15
N VAL A 129 -1.61 11.43 5.43
CA VAL A 129 -0.74 10.44 6.08
C VAL A 129 0.53 10.18 5.27
N LEU A 130 0.40 9.99 3.95
CA LEU A 130 1.55 9.82 3.06
C LEU A 130 2.42 11.07 3.01
N SER A 131 1.82 12.26 2.95
CA SER A 131 2.54 13.54 2.92
C SER A 131 3.35 13.76 4.20
N ASP A 132 2.76 13.50 5.37
CA ASP A 132 3.45 13.60 6.66
C ASP A 132 4.60 12.60 6.78
N TYR A 133 4.40 11.37 6.27
CA TYR A 133 5.45 10.37 6.22
C TYR A 133 6.62 10.81 5.31
N MET A 134 6.33 11.32 4.10
CA MET A 134 7.38 11.79 3.18
C MET A 134 8.15 12.98 3.75
N LYS A 135 7.48 13.94 4.40
CA LYS A 135 8.13 15.08 5.07
C LYS A 135 9.12 14.67 6.16
N LYS A 136 8.87 13.55 6.85
CA LYS A 136 9.77 13.00 7.88
C LYS A 136 11.00 12.28 7.30
N HIS A 137 11.03 12.06 5.99
CA HIS A 137 12.12 11.35 5.31
C HIS A 137 12.62 12.13 4.08
N PRO A 138 13.11 13.37 4.24
CA PRO A 138 13.54 14.21 3.14
C PRO A 138 14.67 13.58 2.30
N GLN A 139 15.49 12.72 2.89
CA GLN A 139 16.54 11.96 2.21
C GLN A 139 16.03 10.97 1.15
N MET A 140 14.73 10.67 1.13
CA MET A 140 14.10 9.76 0.15
C MET A 140 13.33 10.52 -0.94
N SER A 141 13.54 11.83 -1.11
CA SER A 141 12.81 12.66 -2.08
C SER A 141 12.84 12.11 -3.51
N GLU A 142 14.01 11.68 -3.99
CA GLU A 142 14.17 11.05 -5.31
C GLU A 142 13.41 9.72 -5.41
N ARG A 143 13.42 8.93 -4.33
CA ARG A 143 12.66 7.66 -4.27
C ARG A 143 11.16 7.92 -4.29
N PHE A 144 10.68 8.96 -3.63
CA PHE A 144 9.26 9.35 -3.71
C PHE A 144 8.87 9.89 -5.09
N ALA A 145 9.78 10.56 -5.79
CA ALA A 145 9.55 10.97 -7.17
C ALA A 145 9.45 9.74 -8.10
N LEU A 146 10.34 8.76 -7.92
CA LEU A 146 10.36 7.50 -8.65
C LEU A 146 9.06 6.70 -8.43
N PHE A 147 8.59 6.60 -7.19
CA PHE A 147 7.36 5.87 -6.82
C PHE A 147 6.18 6.80 -6.51
N SER A 148 5.98 7.86 -7.30
CA SER A 148 4.96 8.87 -6.99
C SER A 148 3.53 8.33 -7.06
N LEU A 149 2.85 8.33 -5.90
CA LEU A 149 1.41 8.02 -5.78
C LEU A 149 0.49 9.19 -6.14
N PHE A 150 1.04 10.35 -6.48
CA PHE A 150 0.31 11.61 -6.69
C PHE A 150 0.26 12.05 -8.16
N ARG A 151 0.64 11.17 -9.08
CA ARG A 151 0.41 11.39 -10.51
C ARG A 151 -1.10 11.52 -10.78
N PRO A 152 -1.54 12.38 -11.72
CA PRO A 152 -2.96 12.64 -11.96
C PRO A 152 -3.71 11.44 -12.55
N GLN A 153 -2.99 10.42 -13.03
CA GLN A 153 -3.54 9.24 -13.68
C GLN A 153 -2.86 7.97 -13.15
N ILE A 154 -3.64 6.91 -13.01
CA ILE A 154 -3.17 5.55 -12.71
C ILE A 154 -3.23 4.74 -14.00
N ILE A 155 -2.11 4.12 -14.39
CA ILE A 155 -2.07 3.24 -15.55
C ILE A 155 -2.96 2.03 -15.29
N ARG A 156 -3.77 1.64 -16.29
CA ARG A 156 -4.63 0.45 -16.21
C ARG A 156 -3.92 -0.71 -16.89
N VAL A 157 -3.66 -1.77 -16.12
CA VAL A 157 -3.19 -3.03 -16.67
C VAL A 157 -4.38 -3.76 -17.31
N VAL A 158 -4.24 -4.17 -18.57
CA VAL A 158 -5.30 -4.88 -19.29
C VAL A 158 -5.58 -6.21 -18.59
N LEU A 159 -6.87 -6.48 -18.35
CA LEU A 159 -7.32 -7.75 -17.77
C LEU A 159 -6.96 -8.90 -18.71
N ASN A 160 -6.28 -9.92 -18.17
CA ASN A 160 -6.05 -11.15 -18.90
C ASN A 160 -7.41 -11.87 -19.09
N PRO A 161 -7.92 -12.06 -20.32
CA PRO A 161 -9.23 -12.65 -20.57
C PRO A 161 -9.38 -14.08 -20.02
N VAL A 162 -8.27 -14.78 -19.78
CA VAL A 162 -8.25 -16.13 -19.18
C VAL A 162 -8.63 -16.13 -17.69
N LYS A 163 -8.66 -14.96 -17.02
CA LYS A 163 -8.99 -14.85 -15.59
C LYS A 163 -10.50 -14.78 -15.29
N LEU A 164 -11.35 -14.86 -16.29
CA LEU A 164 -12.79 -15.01 -16.10
C LEU A 164 -13.10 -16.51 -16.01
N THR A 165 -12.97 -17.07 -14.80
CA THR A 165 -13.53 -18.40 -14.50
C THR A 165 -15.05 -18.29 -14.43
N ALA A 166 -15.73 -19.07 -15.27
CA ALA A 166 -17.19 -19.24 -15.25
C ALA A 166 -17.66 -19.92 -13.96
#